data_AF-A0AAE3QFV9-F1
#
_entry.id   AF-A0AAE3QFV9-F1
#
_cell.length_a   1.000
_cell.length_b   1.000
_cell.length_c   1.000
_cell.angle_alpha   90.00
_cell.angle_beta   90.00
_cell.angle_gamma   90.00
#
_symmetry.space_group_name_H-M   'P 1'
#
loop_
_entity.id
_entity.type
_entity.pdbx_description
1 polymer ?
#
loop_
_entity_poly.entity_id
_entity_poly.type
_entity_poly.pdbx_seq_one_letter_code
_entity_poly.pdbx_strand_id
1 'polypeptide(L)' 'MADFKAEDEALASLVLIEELFHMMAKSGVLPEAKLADVVRGAVARLDTTDHFGAGAAVRHYFVPWLSD' A
#
# COMPACT_ATOMS: atom_id res chain seq x y z
N MET A 1 -10.79 -20.83 -16.90
CA MET A 1 -10.24 -20.08 -15.75
C MET A 1 -9.26 -19.08 -16.30
N ALA A 2 -9.25 -17.85 -15.79
CA ALA A 2 -8.16 -16.93 -16.09
C ALA A 2 -6.93 -17.40 -15.31
N ASP A 3 -5.79 -17.55 -15.99
CA ASP A 3 -4.49 -17.74 -15.34
C ASP A 3 -3.91 -16.35 -15.06
N PHE A 4 -3.72 -16.04 -13.78
CA PHE A 4 -3.09 -14.81 -13.34
C PHE A 4 -1.62 -15.08 -13.01
N LYS A 5 -0.74 -14.14 -13.37
CA LYS A 5 0.64 -14.19 -12.91
C LYS A 5 0.70 -13.69 -11.48
N ALA A 6 1.72 -14.10 -10.73
CA ALA A 6 1.96 -13.60 -9.37
C ALA A 6 2.07 -12.06 -9.32
N GLU A 7 2.57 -11.43 -10.38
CA GLU A 7 2.64 -9.97 -10.52
C GLU A 7 1.24 -9.34 -10.63
N ASP A 8 0.31 -9.97 -11.35
CA ASP A 8 -1.07 -9.50 -11.49
C ASP A 8 -1.79 -9.57 -10.13
N GLU A 9 -1.58 -10.65 -9.39
CA GLU A 9 -2.16 -10.85 -8.05
C GLU A 9 -1.60 -9.83 -7.03
N ALA A 10 -0.30 -9.57 -7.07
CA ALA A 10 0.34 -8.59 -6.21
C ALA A 10 -0.18 -7.17 -6.48
N LEU A 11 -0.28 -6.80 -7.76
CA LEU A 11 -0.83 -5.50 -8.16
C LEU A 11 -2.29 -5.34 -7.74
N ALA A 12 -3.14 -6.34 -8.04
CA ALA A 12 -4.55 -6.31 -7.66
C ALA A 12 -4.73 -6.17 -6.15
N SER A 13 -3.88 -6.84 -5.36
CA SER A 13 -3.88 -6.73 -3.90
C SER A 13 -3.51 -5.34 -3.42
N LEU A 14 -2.45 -4.73 -3.97
CA LEU A 14 -2.03 -3.37 -3.61
C LEU A 14 -3.13 -2.33 -3.88
N VAL A 15 -3.75 -2.40 -5.08
CA VAL A 15 -4.84 -1.51 -5.46
C VAL A 15 -6.07 -1.69 -4.54
N LEU A 16 -6.45 -2.93 -4.24
CA LEU A 16 -7.58 -3.21 -3.35
C LEU A 16 -7.34 -2.68 -1.93
N ILE A 17 -6.10 -2.77 -1.43
CA ILE A 17 -5.73 -2.26 -0.11
C ILE A 17 -5.76 -0.72 -0.09
N GLU A 18 -5.29 -0.06 -1.15
CA GLU A 18 -5.35 1.41 -1.26
C GLU A 18 -6.81 1.91 -1.23
N GLU A 19 -7.71 1.27 -1.99
CA GLU A 19 -9.13 1.59 -1.98
C GLU A 19 -9.77 1.39 -0.60
N LEU A 20 -9.37 0.33 0.11
CA LEU A 20 -9.80 0.11 1.49
C LEU A 20 -9.32 1.25 2.41
N PHE A 21 -8.08 1.72 2.26
CA PHE A 21 -7.58 2.86 3.03
C PHE A 21 -8.40 4.13 2.74
N HIS A 22 -8.68 4.42 1.48
CA HIS A 22 -9.55 5.55 1.11
C HIS A 22 -10.94 5.42 1.73
N MET A 23 -11.53 4.23 1.72
CA MET A 23 -12.84 3.97 2.34
C MET A 23 -12.80 4.18 3.86
N MET A 24 -11.78 3.67 4.56
CA MET A 24 -11.63 3.83 6.01
C MET A 24 -11.44 5.30 6.42
N ALA A 25 -10.67 6.06 5.64
CA ALA A 25 -10.51 7.49 5.86
C ALA A 25 -11.83 8.26 5.64
N LYS A 26 -12.49 8.04 4.49
CA LYS A 26 -13.75 8.72 4.13
C LYS A 26 -14.91 8.38 5.08
N SER A 27 -14.95 7.17 5.62
CA SER A 27 -15.97 6.74 6.59
C SER A 27 -15.72 7.25 8.01
N GLY A 28 -14.54 7.84 8.28
CA GLY A 28 -14.17 8.33 9.60
C GLY A 28 -13.83 7.22 10.62
N VAL A 29 -13.69 5.97 10.19
CA VAL A 29 -13.28 4.84 11.03
C VAL A 29 -11.85 5.06 11.55
N LEU A 30 -10.96 5.53 10.67
CA LEU A 30 -9.57 5.85 11.01
C LEU A 30 -9.19 7.21 10.43
N PRO A 31 -8.45 8.05 11.18
CA PRO A 31 -7.86 9.26 10.63
C PRO A 31 -6.85 8.96 9.53
N GLU A 32 -6.84 9.79 8.50
CA GLU A 32 -5.90 9.69 7.36
C GLU A 32 -4.43 9.62 7.83
N ALA A 33 -4.05 10.40 8.83
CA ALA A 33 -2.72 10.38 9.42
C ALA A 33 -2.32 9.01 9.98
N LYS A 34 -3.26 8.25 10.57
CA LYS A 34 -2.98 6.90 11.09
C LYS A 34 -2.77 5.89 9.99
N LEU A 35 -3.46 6.05 8.87
CA LEU A 35 -3.27 5.23 7.68
C LEU A 35 -1.93 5.55 7.00
N ALA A 36 -1.57 6.83 6.91
CA ALA A 36 -0.25 7.27 6.43
C ALA A 36 0.89 6.68 7.28
N ASP A 37 0.76 6.66 8.61
CA ASP A 37 1.74 6.03 9.50
C ASP A 37 1.94 4.53 9.21
N VAL A 38 0.86 3.81 8.87
CA VAL A 38 0.94 2.39 8.49
C VAL A 38 1.74 2.22 7.19
N VAL A 39 1.49 3.06 6.18
CA VAL A 39 2.24 3.01 4.92
C VAL A 39 3.72 3.32 5.16
N ARG A 40 4.04 4.37 5.93
CA ARG A 40 5.44 4.71 6.28
C ARG A 40 6.14 3.56 7.02
N GLY A 41 5.45 2.93 7.98
CA GLY A 41 5.98 1.78 8.71
C GLY A 41 6.22 0.56 7.82
N ALA A 42 5.33 0.30 6.85
CA ALA A 42 5.49 -0.78 5.88
C ALA A 42 6.70 -0.54 4.97
N VAL A 43 6.83 0.67 4.42
CA VAL A 43 7.99 1.07 3.59
C VAL A 43 9.30 0.93 4.38
N ALA A 44 9.36 1.49 5.59
CA ALA A 44 10.56 1.40 6.43
C ALA A 44 10.95 -0.05 6.73
N ARG A 45 9.97 -0.94 6.95
CA ARG A 45 10.23 -2.37 7.15
C ARG A 45 10.78 -3.01 5.87
N LEU A 46 10.18 -2.75 4.72
CA LEU A 46 10.60 -3.33 3.44
C LEU A 46 12.00 -2.84 3.02
N ASP A 47 12.34 -1.60 3.32
CA ASP A 47 13.68 -1.04 3.06
C ASP A 47 14.79 -1.74 3.86
N THR A 48 14.46 -2.43 4.96
CA THR A 48 15.42 -3.24 5.73
C THR A 48 15.59 -4.67 5.21
N THR A 49 14.86 -5.05 4.16
CA THR A 49 14.91 -6.39 3.56
C THR A 49 15.59 -6.35 2.20
N ASP A 50 16.06 -7.50 1.72
CA ASP A 50 16.57 -7.64 0.34
C ASP A 50 15.47 -7.51 -0.74
N HIS A 51 14.22 -7.27 -0.33
CA HIS A 51 13.07 -7.09 -1.22
C HIS A 51 12.86 -5.63 -1.62
N PHE A 52 13.91 -5.00 -2.16
CA PHE A 52 13.87 -3.59 -2.59
C PHE A 52 12.69 -3.27 -3.53
N GLY A 53 12.35 -4.21 -4.43
CA GLY A 53 11.21 -4.06 -5.35
C GLY A 53 9.85 -3.95 -4.65
N ALA A 54 9.67 -4.61 -3.50
CA ALA A 54 8.44 -4.51 -2.72
C ALA A 54 8.30 -3.13 -2.06
N GLY A 55 9.39 -2.58 -1.51
CA GLY A 55 9.41 -1.22 -0.97
C GLY A 55 9.10 -0.18 -2.05
N ALA A 56 9.69 -0.32 -3.23
CA ALA A 56 9.41 0.54 -4.37
C ALA A 56 7.94 0.47 -4.84
N ALA A 57 7.34 -0.73 -4.87
CA ALA A 57 5.94 -0.91 -5.22
C ALA A 57 5.01 -0.19 -4.22
N VAL A 58 5.21 -0.38 -2.91
CA VAL A 58 4.41 0.33 -1.90
C VAL A 58 4.55 1.84 -2.03
N ARG A 59 5.78 2.35 -2.21
CA ARG A 59 6.01 3.79 -2.42
C ARG A 59 5.28 4.32 -3.66
N HIS A 60 5.21 3.55 -4.74
CA HIS A 60 4.55 3.95 -5.98
C HIS A 60 3.02 3.98 -5.86
N TYR A 61 2.42 2.93 -5.31
CA TYR A 61 0.95 2.83 -5.24
C TYR A 61 0.36 3.63 -4.08
N PHE A 62 1.12 3.86 -3.00
CA PHE A 62 0.66 4.64 -1.85
C PHE A 62 1.23 6.06 -1.81
N VAL A 63 1.66 6.64 -2.95
CA VAL A 63 2.14 8.04 -3.03
C VAL A 63 1.20 9.04 -2.33
N PRO A 64 -0.14 8.98 -2.50
CA PRO A 64 -1.05 9.92 -1.83
C PRO A 64 -0.92 9.91 -0.31
N TRP A 65 -0.59 8.75 0.26
CA TRP A 65 -0.45 8.53 1.70
C TRP A 65 0.94 8.87 2.25
N LEU A 66 1.90 9.12 1.36
CA LEU A 66 3.28 9.46 1.70
C LEU A 66 3.59 10.94 1.47
N SER A 67 2.71 11.67 0.79
CA SER A 67 2.84 13.11 0.56
C SER A 67 2.31 13.86 1.78
N ASP A 68 3.06 14.88 2.24
CA ASP A 68 2.72 15.71 3.40
C ASP A 68 1.50 16.62 3.15
#